data_AF-A0A2V9YGF2-F1
#
_entry.id   AF-A0A2V9YGF2-F1
#
_cell.length_a   1.000
_cell.length_b   1.000
_cell.length_c   1.000
_cell.angle_alpha   90.00
_cell.angle_beta   90.00
_cell.angle_gamma   90.00
#
_symmetry.space_group_name_H-M   'P 1'
#
loop_
_entity.id
_entity.type
_entity.pdbx_description
1 polymer ?
#
loop_
_entity_poly.entity_id
_entity_poly.type
_entity_poly.pdbx_seq_one_letter_code
_entity_poly.pdbx_strand_id
1 'polypeptide(L)'
;LDVLQLHKCLLEGVLGISQEAIRNQQNVTYLRDAGEAMDLVRAGDAKVAFLMNPARIEQVRDIAFAGEVLPQKSTDFYPKLLSGLTIYALE
;
A
#
# COMPACT_ATOMS: atom_id res chain seq x y z
N LEU A 1 -0.81 9.67 7.83
CA LEU A 1 -1.10 8.25 7.51
C LEU A 1 0.14 7.43 7.77
N ASP A 2 0.03 6.32 8.50
CA ASP A 2 1.18 5.48 8.90
C ASP A 2 1.95 4.95 7.68
N VAL A 3 1.24 4.60 6.60
CA VAL A 3 1.86 4.14 5.34
C VAL A 3 2.80 5.20 4.77
N LEU A 4 2.43 6.47 4.88
CA LEU A 4 3.24 7.58 4.38
C LEU A 4 4.53 7.76 5.20
N GLN A 5 4.46 7.51 6.52
CA GLN A 5 5.64 7.50 7.39
C GLN A 5 6.56 6.33 7.07
N LEU A 6 6.01 5.13 6.84
CA LEU A 6 6.80 3.97 6.43
C LEU A 6 7.57 4.27 5.12
N HIS A 7 6.88 4.78 4.10
CA HIS A 7 7.50 5.05 2.80
C HIS A 7 8.56 6.15 2.87
N LYS A 8 8.23 7.33 3.44
CA LYS A 8 9.14 8.49 3.42
C LYS A 8 10.25 8.39 4.46
N CYS A 9 9.91 8.03 5.70
CA CYS A 9 10.88 8.08 6.78
C CYS A 9 11.74 6.82 6.81
N LEU A 10 11.13 5.64 6.65
CA LEU A 10 11.85 4.38 6.80
C LEU A 10 12.43 3.88 5.48
N LEU A 11 11.60 3.64 4.46
CA LEU A 11 12.06 3.05 3.21
C LEU A 11 13.03 3.97 2.48
N GLU A 12 12.64 5.24 2.31
CA GLU A 12 13.49 6.23 1.64
C GLU A 12 14.57 6.78 2.59
N GLY A 13 14.19 7.26 3.77
CA GLY A 13 15.12 7.94 4.69
C GLY A 13 16.15 7.06 5.39
N VAL A 14 15.80 5.81 5.75
CA VAL A 14 16.70 4.91 6.49
C VAL A 14 17.27 3.81 5.59
N LEU A 15 16.44 3.17 4.76
CA LEU A 15 16.85 2.05 3.93
C LEU A 15 17.38 2.48 2.55
N GLY A 16 17.23 3.75 2.18
CA GLY A 16 17.72 4.28 0.90
C GLY A 16 16.99 3.74 -0.32
N ILE A 17 15.79 3.18 -0.15
CA ILE A 17 14.97 2.66 -1.24
C ILE A 17 14.22 3.84 -1.85
N SER A 18 14.60 4.24 -3.06
CA SER A 18 14.00 5.39 -3.74
C SER A 18 12.52 5.15 -4.06
N GLN A 19 11.74 6.23 -4.16
CA GLN A 19 10.34 6.17 -4.58
C GLN A 19 10.16 5.48 -5.94
N GLU A 20 11.13 5.62 -6.84
CA GLU A 20 11.14 4.95 -8.14
C GLU A 20 11.34 3.44 -8.00
N ALA A 21 12.26 2.99 -7.14
CA ALA A 21 12.47 1.57 -6.85
C ALA A 21 11.21 0.95 -6.22
N ILE A 22 10.59 1.64 -5.25
CA ILE A 22 9.31 1.23 -4.64
C ILE A 22 8.22 1.10 -5.72
N ARG A 23 8.10 2.10 -6.60
CA ARG A 23 7.11 2.12 -7.70
C ARG A 23 7.30 0.94 -8.65
N ASN A 24 8.55 0.60 -8.94
CA ASN A 24 8.93 -0.52 -9.80
C ASN A 24 8.92 -1.87 -9.06
N GLN A 25 8.49 -1.90 -7.79
CA GLN A 25 8.51 -3.08 -6.91
C GLN A 25 9.89 -3.76 -6.83
N GLN A 26 10.94 -2.94 -6.98
CA GLN A 26 12.31 -3.37 -6.75
C GLN A 26 12.53 -3.27 -5.24
N ASN A 27 12.89 -4.39 -4.62
CA ASN A 27 13.13 -4.53 -3.18
C ASN A 27 11.90 -4.53 -2.25
N VAL A 28 10.70 -4.26 -2.76
CA VAL A 28 9.46 -4.21 -1.94
C VAL A 28 8.37 -5.07 -2.56
N THR A 29 7.83 -6.00 -1.76
CA THR A 29 6.68 -6.85 -2.10
C THR A 29 5.51 -6.54 -1.16
N TYR A 30 4.30 -6.50 -1.71
CA TYR A 30 3.08 -6.23 -0.95
C TYR A 30 2.26 -7.50 -0.84
N LEU A 31 1.94 -7.91 0.38
CA LEU A 31 1.19 -9.12 0.68
C LEU A 31 -0.06 -8.74 1.46
N ARG A 32 -1.17 -9.46 1.19
CA ARG A 32 -2.43 -9.27 1.92
C ARG A 32 -2.43 -10.08 3.22
N ASP A 33 -1.81 -11.25 3.20
CA ASP A 33 -1.79 -12.16 4.33
C ASP A 33 -0.55 -11.96 5.19
N ALA A 34 -0.76 -11.84 6.50
CA ALA A 34 0.32 -11.67 7.46
C ALA A 34 1.11 -12.97 7.69
N GLY A 35 0.47 -14.15 7.54
CA GLY A 35 1.13 -15.44 7.63
C GLY A 35 2.16 -15.62 6.52
N GLU A 36 1.77 -15.34 5.28
CA GLU A 36 2.67 -15.37 4.11
C GLU A 36 3.88 -14.45 4.30
N ALA A 37 3.67 -13.24 4.82
CA ALA A 37 4.77 -12.31 5.11
C ALA A 37 5.74 -12.86 6.16
N MET A 38 5.23 -13.52 7.21
CA MET A 38 6.04 -14.14 8.26
C MET A 38 6.84 -15.33 7.73
N ASP A 39 6.23 -16.13 6.87
CA ASP A 39 6.87 -17.32 6.30
C ASP A 39 8.03 -16.95 5.37
N LEU A 40 7.90 -15.89 4.56
CA LEU A 40 8.99 -15.37 3.74
C LEU A 40 10.18 -14.87 4.56
N VAL A 41 9.92 -14.21 5.70
CA VAL A 41 10.99 -13.76 6.60
C VAL A 41 11.67 -14.97 7.26
N ARG A 42 10.91 -15.98 7.68
CA ARG A 42 11.45 -17.21 8.28
C ARG A 42 12.25 -18.05 7.28
N ALA A 43 11.82 -18.10 6.02
CA ALA A 43 12.52 -18.78 4.94
C ALA A 43 13.80 -18.05 4.50
N GLY A 44 13.93 -16.76 4.85
CA GLY A 44 15.08 -15.92 4.47
C GLY A 44 14.94 -15.24 3.10
N ASP A 45 13.80 -15.46 2.43
CA ASP A 45 13.43 -14.84 1.15
C ASP A 45 13.13 -13.34 1.30
N ALA A 46 12.72 -12.91 2.50
CA ALA A 46 12.58 -11.52 2.89
C ALA A 46 13.48 -11.18 4.08
N LYS A 47 14.02 -9.95 4.11
CA LYS A 47 14.85 -9.46 5.23
C LYS A 47 14.03 -8.90 6.39
N VAL A 48 12.87 -8.32 6.08
CA VAL A 48 11.97 -7.68 7.05
C VAL A 48 10.57 -7.67 6.46
N ALA A 49 9.56 -7.79 7.34
CA ALA A 49 8.16 -7.58 7.00
C ALA A 49 7.59 -6.45 7.86
N PHE A 50 6.78 -5.58 7.25
CA PHE A 50 6.08 -4.50 7.93
C PHE A 50 4.58 -4.81 7.94
N LEU A 51 4.03 -5.07 9.12
CA LEU A 51 2.58 -5.25 9.30
C LEU A 51 1.96 -3.92 9.69
N MET A 52 0.91 -3.53 8.98
CA MET A 52 0.29 -2.21 9.13
C MET A 52 -1.19 -2.34 9.44
N ASN A 53 -1.69 -1.40 10.23
CA ASN A 53 -3.13 -1.25 10.40
C ASN A 53 -3.76 -0.76 9.09
N PRO A 54 -4.97 -1.22 8.75
CA PRO A 54 -5.67 -0.74 7.57
C PRO A 54 -5.94 0.77 7.68
N ALA A 55 -5.75 1.49 6.58
CA ALA A 55 -6.10 2.91 6.51
C ALA A 55 -7.62 3.07 6.71
N ARG A 56 -8.02 4.00 7.59
CA ARG A 56 -9.45 4.27 7.82
C ARG A 56 -10.04 4.96 6.60
N ILE A 57 -11.30 4.63 6.27
CA ILE A 57 -11.98 5.22 5.12
C ILE A 57 -12.09 6.76 5.22
N GLU A 58 -12.25 7.27 6.44
CA GLU A 58 -12.28 8.70 6.73
C GLU A 58 -10.96 9.38 6.33
N GLN A 59 -9.82 8.76 6.66
CA GLN A 59 -8.50 9.28 6.32
C GLN A 59 -8.27 9.25 4.80
N VAL A 60 -8.72 8.20 4.12
CA VAL A 60 -8.64 8.09 2.66
C VAL A 60 -9.47 9.20 2.00
N ARG A 61 -10.69 9.43 2.49
CA ARG A 61 -11.60 10.47 2.03
C ARG A 61 -11.00 11.86 2.23
N ASP A 62 -10.47 12.14 3.41
CA ASP A 62 -9.95 13.46 3.75
C ASP A 62 -8.69 13.80 2.91
N ILE A 63 -7.82 12.82 2.66
CA ILE A 63 -6.67 12.97 1.75
C ILE A 63 -7.12 13.25 0.31
N ALA A 64 -8.14 12.54 -0.16
CA ALA A 64 -8.68 12.76 -1.51
C ALA A 64 -9.30 14.16 -1.66
N PHE A 65 -10.05 14.65 -0.66
CA PHE A 65 -10.61 16.00 -0.67
C PHE A 65 -9.54 17.09 -0.54
N ALA A 66 -8.40 16.80 0.08
CA ALA A 66 -7.26 17.70 0.13
C ALA A 66 -6.49 17.80 -1.20
N GLY A 67 -6.87 17.02 -2.22
CA GLY A 67 -6.15 16.97 -3.51
C GLY A 67 -4.80 16.27 -3.44
N GLU A 68 -4.55 15.52 -2.36
CA GLU A 68 -3.32 14.78 -2.16
C GLU A 68 -3.42 13.34 -2.68
N VAL A 69 -2.27 12.70 -2.91
CA VAL A 69 -2.19 11.34 -3.43
C VAL A 69 -1.67 10.39 -2.36
N LEU A 70 -2.38 9.28 -2.16
CA LEU A 70 -1.97 8.19 -1.29
C LEU A 70 -0.75 7.44 -1.88
N PRO A 71 0.19 6.95 -1.04
CA PRO A 71 1.26 6.07 -1.50
C PRO A 71 0.73 4.80 -2.19
N GLN A 72 1.57 4.17 -3.00
CA GLN A 72 1.20 2.95 -3.73
C GLN A 72 0.73 1.85 -2.77
N LYS A 73 -0.35 1.13 -3.15
CA LYS A 73 -0.93 0.01 -2.38
C LYS A 73 -1.33 0.38 -0.93
N SER A 74 -1.58 1.66 -0.64
CA SER A 74 -2.05 2.11 0.69
C SER A 74 -3.48 1.66 1.04
N THR A 75 -4.25 1.22 0.04
CA THR A 75 -5.63 0.75 0.22
C THR A 75 -5.88 -0.50 -0.59
N ASP A 76 -6.61 -1.44 0.00
CA ASP A 76 -7.03 -2.68 -0.64
C ASP A 76 -8.55 -2.82 -0.50
N PHE A 77 -9.28 -2.29 -1.49
CA PHE A 77 -10.74 -2.33 -1.50
C PHE A 77 -11.23 -3.69 -1.98
N TYR A 78 -11.93 -4.40 -1.09
CA TYR A 78 -12.54 -5.70 -1.40
C TYR A 78 -14.00 -5.79 -0.89
N PRO A 79 -14.94 -6.28 -1.71
CA PRO A 79 -14.79 -6.55 -3.14
C PRO A 79 -14.50 -5.25 -3.91
N LYS A 80 -13.81 -5.36 -5.06
CA LYS A 80 -13.65 -4.19 -5.94
C LYS A 80 -15.04 -3.69 -6.29
N LEU A 81 -15.25 -2.38 -6.19
CA LEU A 81 -16.51 -1.77 -6.57
C LEU A 81 -16.86 -2.22 -7.98
N LEU A 82 -18.07 -2.75 -8.17
CA LEU A 82 -18.62 -3.08 -9.49
C LEU A 82 -19.00 -1.81 -10.25
N SER A 83 -18.22 -0.73 -10.10
CA SER A 83 -18.55 0.60 -10.61
C SER A 83 -18.70 0.60 -12.14
N GLY A 84 -18.08 -0.35 -12.84
CA GLY A 84 -18.29 -0.59 -14.26
C GLY A 84 -19.74 -0.90 -14.67
N LEU A 85 -20.57 -1.44 -13.77
CA LEU A 85 -21.99 -1.70 -14.04
C LEU A 85 -22.89 -0.45 -13.86
N THR A 86 -22.40 0.60 -13.21
CA THR A 86 -23.17 1.82 -12.90
C THR A 86 -22.63 3.09 -13.57
N ILE A 87 -21.36 3.11 -14.00
CA ILE A 87 -20.74 4.28 -14.64
C ILE A 87 -21.03 4.32 -16.16
N TYR A 88 -21.23 3.16 -16.80
CA TYR A 88 -21.82 3.10 -18.13
C TYR A 88 -23.34 3.01 -17.99
N ALA A 89 -24.03 4.13 -18.06
CA ALA A 89 -25.43 4.09 -18.48
C ALA A 89 -25.45 3.43 -19.87
N LEU A 90 -26.20 2.34 -20.00
CA LEU A 90 -26.54 1.76 -21.30
C LEU A 90 -27.40 2.80 -22.03
N GLU A 91 -26.77 3.60 -22.88
CA GLU A 91 -27.41 4.15 -24.07
C GLU A 91 -27.20 3.19 -25.24
#